data_AF-A0A519KD54-F1
#
_entry.id   AF-A0A519KD54-F1
#
_cell.length_a   1.000
_cell.length_b   1.000
_cell.length_c   1.000
_cell.angle_alpha   90.00
_cell.angle_beta   90.00
_cell.angle_gamma   90.00
#
_symmetry.space_group_name_H-M   'P 1'
#
loop_
_entity.id
_entity.type
_entity.pdbx_description
1 polymer ?
#
loop_
_entity_poly.entity_id
_entity_poly.type
_entity_poly.pdbx_seq_one_letter_code
_entity_poly.pdbx_strand_id
1 'polypeptide(L)'
;MRRLGLKIFVFALLVVAVVTFILERFGGYIDYFYVKVTTPVQTSLILGDSRPMQGIQPSIINECMPNSGFELPMYNFAFTGVQGLYGPPYFKSIRKKLDPNTKNGLFIIGVSPAQLSVSPDDDERNHIFSEANQPPHNMKFINMRPNFEYFFRNYRFFHFNALFRGKSQTHTDGWLEQNVFFSPSERAFKKKQRIQGVVENFKNLKPSTYRLQSLDSLISFLSRRGKVVLVRLPMDAEPVAIEDRYWPQFNSKMSELAVANGIKYFNFTQKNTFDMYDGAHLGNKSGALFTRVLCDSIRKSLPNPNQNKNVHAQ
;
A
#
# COMPACT_ATOMS: atom_id res chain seq x y z
N MET A 1 2.37 49.83 -16.57
CA MET A 1 1.23 48.91 -16.32
C MET A 1 1.23 47.72 -17.29
N ARG A 2 0.91 47.87 -18.59
CA ARG A 2 0.84 46.74 -19.55
C ARG A 2 2.13 45.91 -19.70
N ARG A 3 3.29 46.57 -19.80
CA ARG A 3 4.61 45.90 -19.88
C ARG A 3 4.97 45.12 -18.62
N LEU A 4 4.56 45.59 -17.44
CA LEU A 4 4.79 44.90 -16.17
C LEU A 4 3.88 43.67 -16.04
N GLY A 5 2.59 43.81 -16.38
CA GLY A 5 1.65 42.69 -16.41
C GLY A 5 2.09 41.57 -17.34
N LEU A 6 2.58 41.91 -18.54
CA LEU A 6 3.14 40.91 -19.47
C LEU A 6 4.36 40.19 -18.87
N LYS A 7 5.28 40.91 -18.23
CA LYS A 7 6.46 40.32 -17.58
C LYS A 7 6.06 39.35 -16.46
N ILE A 8 5.12 39.74 -15.60
CA ILE A 8 4.61 38.89 -14.52
C ILE A 8 3.94 37.64 -15.10
N PHE A 9 3.13 37.79 -16.14
CA PHE A 9 2.48 36.68 -16.80
C PHE A 9 3.48 35.70 -17.42
N VAL A 10 4.47 36.19 -18.17
CA VAL A 10 5.53 35.34 -18.76
C VAL A 10 6.32 34.62 -17.67
N PHE A 11 6.67 35.32 -16.58
CA PHE A 11 7.35 34.71 -15.44
C PHE A 11 6.49 33.62 -14.79
N ALA A 12 5.20 33.87 -14.56
CA ALA A 12 4.28 32.88 -14.00
C ALA A 12 4.16 31.64 -14.92
N LEU A 13 4.05 31.83 -16.23
CA LEU A 13 4.06 30.72 -17.19
C LEU A 13 5.34 29.91 -17.13
N LEU A 14 6.49 30.57 -17.02
CA LEU A 14 7.79 29.89 -16.89
C LEU A 14 7.85 29.07 -15.59
N VAL A 15 7.39 29.61 -14.47
CA VAL A 15 7.32 28.88 -13.19
C VAL A 15 6.40 27.67 -13.31
N VAL A 16 5.20 27.83 -13.88
CA VAL A 16 4.26 26.72 -14.09
C VAL A 16 4.85 25.65 -15.00
N ALA A 17 5.52 26.05 -16.08
CA ALA A 17 6.18 25.12 -17.01
C ALA A 17 7.29 24.31 -16.30
N VAL A 18 8.13 24.97 -15.50
CA VAL A 18 9.21 24.31 -14.74
C VAL A 18 8.62 23.35 -13.69
N VAL A 19 7.63 23.78 -12.92
CA VAL A 19 6.98 22.91 -11.92
C VAL A 19 6.32 21.72 -12.60
N THR A 20 5.59 21.93 -13.71
CA THR A 20 4.97 20.85 -14.48
C THR A 20 6.01 19.85 -14.95
N PHE A 21 7.11 20.33 -15.53
CA PHE A 21 8.20 19.49 -15.99
C PHE A 21 8.78 18.65 -14.84
N ILE A 22 9.02 19.26 -13.68
CA ILE A 22 9.54 18.55 -12.50
C ILE A 22 8.58 17.47 -12.03
N LEU A 23 7.28 17.80 -11.92
CA LEU A 23 6.26 16.87 -11.46
C LEU A 23 6.09 15.68 -12.43
N GLU A 24 6.07 15.93 -13.73
CA GLU A 24 5.90 14.91 -14.77
C GLU A 24 7.11 13.99 -14.90
N ARG A 25 8.33 14.54 -14.81
CA ARG A 25 9.57 13.78 -15.01
C ARG A 25 10.09 13.14 -13.74
N PHE A 26 9.87 13.78 -12.60
CA PHE A 26 10.56 13.42 -11.37
C PHE A 26 9.65 13.17 -10.16
N GLY A 27 8.33 13.28 -10.31
CA GLY A 27 7.38 13.12 -9.21
C GLY A 27 7.63 11.89 -8.35
N GLY A 28 7.92 10.73 -8.96
CA GLY A 28 8.20 9.48 -8.24
C GLY A 28 9.55 9.43 -7.51
N TYR A 29 10.49 10.30 -7.85
CA TYR A 29 11.79 10.40 -7.17
C TYR A 29 11.77 11.36 -5.99
N ILE A 30 10.90 12.38 -6.06
CA ILE A 30 10.85 13.45 -5.06
C ILE A 30 9.73 13.26 -4.03
N ASP A 31 8.73 12.43 -4.30
CA ASP A 31 7.64 12.14 -3.36
C ASP A 31 7.11 10.71 -3.58
N TYR A 32 6.99 9.94 -2.50
CA TYR A 32 6.61 8.53 -2.56
C TYR A 32 5.14 8.29 -2.94
N PHE A 33 4.28 9.29 -2.79
CA PHE A 33 2.84 9.20 -3.01
C PHE A 33 2.36 9.98 -4.24
N TYR A 34 3.15 10.92 -4.77
CA TYR A 34 2.74 11.76 -5.90
C TYR A 34 2.25 10.93 -7.09
N VAL A 35 3.06 9.95 -7.52
CA VAL A 35 2.70 9.05 -8.63
C VAL A 35 1.46 8.23 -8.30
N LYS A 36 1.23 7.91 -7.01
CA LYS A 36 0.08 7.09 -6.60
C LYS A 36 -1.26 7.77 -6.87
N VAL A 37 -1.28 9.11 -6.94
CA VAL A 37 -2.48 9.95 -7.13
C VAL A 37 -2.52 10.67 -8.49
N THR A 38 -1.58 10.35 -9.40
CA THR A 38 -1.52 10.91 -10.75
C THR A 38 -1.72 9.88 -11.85
N THR A 39 -2.09 8.65 -11.50
CA THR A 39 -2.44 7.60 -12.44
C THR A 39 -3.97 7.45 -12.55
N PRO A 40 -4.50 6.90 -13.64
CA PRO A 40 -5.95 6.65 -13.80
C PRO A 40 -6.54 5.78 -12.67
N VAL A 41 -7.86 5.63 -12.69
CA VAL A 41 -8.52 4.59 -11.88
C VAL A 41 -8.01 3.20 -12.26
N GLN A 42 -8.11 2.25 -11.33
CA GLN A 42 -7.49 0.93 -11.43
C GLN A 42 -8.53 -0.15 -11.15
N THR A 43 -8.34 -1.35 -11.69
CA THR A 43 -9.24 -2.49 -11.53
C THR A 43 -8.75 -3.49 -10.47
N SER A 44 -7.42 -3.62 -10.33
CA SER A 44 -6.78 -4.51 -9.36
C SER A 44 -5.83 -3.74 -8.45
N LEU A 45 -5.87 -3.98 -7.14
CA LEU A 45 -5.17 -3.17 -6.14
C LEU A 45 -4.40 -4.01 -5.11
N ILE A 46 -3.18 -3.59 -4.79
CA ILE A 46 -2.48 -3.93 -3.55
C ILE A 46 -2.72 -2.81 -2.54
N LEU A 47 -3.14 -3.17 -1.33
CA LEU A 47 -3.52 -2.25 -0.27
C LEU A 47 -2.72 -2.55 1.01
N GLY A 48 -2.53 -1.54 1.85
CA GLY A 48 -1.98 -1.71 3.19
C GLY A 48 -0.86 -0.72 3.55
N ASP A 49 0.02 -1.14 4.46
CA ASP A 49 1.11 -0.33 5.01
C ASP A 49 2.40 -0.38 4.16
N SER A 50 3.50 0.12 4.74
CA SER A 50 4.78 0.25 4.05
C SER A 50 5.34 -1.09 3.58
N ARG A 51 4.93 -2.21 4.19
CA ARG A 51 5.39 -3.55 3.82
C ARG A 51 4.87 -3.97 2.45
N PRO A 52 3.54 -4.01 2.16
CA PRO A 52 3.05 -4.26 0.81
C PRO A 52 3.40 -3.11 -0.16
N MET A 53 3.53 -1.86 0.30
CA MET A 53 3.95 -0.72 -0.54
C MET A 53 5.31 -0.94 -1.23
N GLN A 54 6.23 -1.63 -0.54
CA GLN A 54 7.59 -1.87 -1.02
C GLN A 54 7.85 -3.34 -1.42
N GLY A 55 7.21 -4.28 -0.73
CA GLY A 55 7.49 -5.70 -0.83
C GLY A 55 6.70 -6.45 -1.90
N ILE A 56 5.58 -5.89 -2.39
CA ILE A 56 4.76 -6.52 -3.44
C ILE A 56 4.90 -5.71 -4.73
N GLN A 57 5.38 -6.37 -5.78
CA GLN A 57 5.70 -5.77 -7.08
C GLN A 57 4.59 -6.06 -8.10
N PRO A 58 3.83 -5.05 -8.55
CA PRO A 58 2.72 -5.26 -9.49
C PRO A 58 3.14 -5.90 -10.81
N SER A 59 4.29 -5.49 -11.37
CA SER A 59 4.86 -6.07 -12.58
C SER A 59 4.97 -7.60 -12.51
N ILE A 60 5.43 -8.15 -11.38
CA ILE A 60 5.58 -9.60 -11.20
C ILE A 60 4.24 -10.29 -11.08
N ILE A 61 3.22 -9.65 -10.49
CA ILE A 61 1.86 -10.20 -10.47
C ILE A 61 1.33 -10.29 -11.91
N ASN A 62 1.54 -9.24 -12.70
CA ASN A 62 1.13 -9.21 -14.11
C ASN A 62 1.81 -10.33 -14.92
N GLU A 63 3.10 -10.61 -14.67
CA GLU A 63 3.83 -11.72 -15.28
C GLU A 63 3.33 -13.10 -14.82
N CYS A 64 2.99 -13.25 -13.54
CA CYS A 64 2.59 -14.53 -12.97
C CYS A 64 1.11 -14.88 -13.21
N MET A 65 0.28 -13.92 -13.61
CA MET A 65 -1.16 -14.08 -13.75
C MET A 65 -1.78 -13.62 -15.09
N PRO A 66 -1.09 -13.70 -16.25
CA PRO A 66 -1.59 -13.12 -17.51
C PRO A 66 -2.91 -13.74 -17.99
N ASN A 67 -3.16 -15.01 -17.64
CA ASN A 67 -4.37 -15.76 -18.03
C ASN A 67 -5.22 -16.17 -16.82
N SER A 68 -5.15 -15.40 -15.73
CA SER A 68 -5.93 -15.68 -14.51
C SER A 68 -7.41 -15.33 -14.63
N GLY A 69 -7.78 -14.61 -15.69
CA GLY A 69 -9.11 -14.02 -15.87
C GLY A 69 -9.30 -12.71 -15.10
N PHE A 70 -8.35 -12.30 -14.26
CA PHE A 70 -8.44 -11.03 -13.53
C PHE A 70 -8.24 -9.83 -14.44
N GLU A 71 -8.93 -8.73 -14.10
CA GLU A 71 -8.75 -7.41 -14.73
C GLU A 71 -7.44 -6.78 -14.26
N LEU A 72 -6.34 -7.17 -14.90
CA LEU A 72 -5.00 -6.61 -14.73
C LEU A 72 -4.77 -5.44 -15.72
N PRO A 73 -3.84 -4.50 -15.47
CA PRO A 73 -2.69 -4.60 -14.57
C PRO A 73 -3.01 -4.45 -13.08
N MET A 74 -2.19 -5.09 -12.25
CA MET A 74 -2.15 -4.83 -10.81
C MET A 74 -1.56 -3.43 -10.55
N TYR A 75 -2.06 -2.76 -9.52
CA TYR A 75 -1.57 -1.47 -9.09
C TYR A 75 -1.36 -1.40 -7.58
N ASN A 76 -0.23 -0.89 -7.13
CA ASN A 76 0.09 -0.75 -5.71
C ASN A 76 -0.43 0.57 -5.15
N PHE A 77 -1.52 0.50 -4.39
CA PHE A 77 -2.13 1.62 -3.66
C PHE A 77 -1.99 1.47 -2.15
N ALA A 78 -0.95 0.76 -1.69
CA ALA A 78 -0.51 0.77 -0.30
C ALA A 78 0.31 2.04 0.02
N PHE A 79 0.30 2.45 1.29
CA PHE A 79 0.96 3.65 1.79
C PHE A 79 1.79 3.32 3.04
N THR A 80 2.35 4.30 3.75
CA THR A 80 3.10 3.98 4.98
C THR A 80 2.18 3.58 6.13
N GLY A 81 2.74 3.15 7.26
CA GLY A 81 1.96 2.84 8.47
C GLY A 81 1.17 4.02 9.06
N VAL A 82 1.34 5.24 8.55
CA VAL A 82 0.54 6.41 8.96
C VAL A 82 -0.70 6.59 8.06
N GLN A 83 -0.55 6.48 6.74
CA GLN A 83 -1.65 6.71 5.80
C GLN A 83 -2.41 5.40 5.45
N GLY A 84 -1.77 4.25 5.62
CA GLY A 84 -2.32 2.94 5.28
C GLY A 84 -3.19 2.32 6.39
N LEU A 85 -3.74 3.13 7.31
CA LEU A 85 -4.59 2.63 8.40
C LEU A 85 -5.99 2.26 7.86
N TYR A 86 -6.52 1.11 8.27
CA TYR A 86 -7.83 0.68 7.79
C TYR A 86 -8.95 1.44 8.51
N GLY A 87 -9.48 2.46 7.85
CA GLY A 87 -10.58 3.28 8.36
C GLY A 87 -11.29 4.05 7.25
N PRO A 88 -12.28 4.88 7.60
CA PRO A 88 -13.04 5.68 6.65
C PRO A 88 -12.16 6.52 5.70
N PRO A 89 -11.06 7.19 6.14
CA PRO A 89 -10.20 7.95 5.25
C PRO A 89 -9.60 7.10 4.12
N TYR A 90 -9.00 5.95 4.46
CA TYR A 90 -8.37 5.09 3.46
C TYR A 90 -9.39 4.40 2.57
N PHE A 91 -10.51 3.93 3.14
CA PHE A 91 -11.60 3.35 2.35
C PHE A 91 -12.16 4.36 1.33
N LYS A 92 -12.36 5.62 1.71
CA LYS A 92 -12.81 6.67 0.78
C LYS A 92 -11.80 6.88 -0.36
N SER A 93 -10.51 6.87 -0.08
CA SER A 93 -9.47 6.98 -1.10
C SER A 93 -9.42 5.76 -2.03
N ILE A 94 -9.58 4.54 -1.49
CA ILE A 94 -9.66 3.31 -2.29
C ILE A 94 -10.86 3.36 -3.24
N ARG A 95 -12.04 3.78 -2.76
CA ARG A 95 -13.24 3.91 -3.60
C ARG A 95 -13.07 4.88 -4.76
N LYS A 96 -12.33 5.96 -4.57
CA LYS A 96 -12.01 6.92 -5.63
C LYS A 96 -11.00 6.35 -6.64
N LYS A 97 -10.15 5.41 -6.21
CA LYS A 97 -9.05 4.87 -7.02
C LYS A 97 -9.50 3.69 -7.85
N LEU A 98 -10.45 2.92 -7.33
CA LEU A 98 -11.04 1.77 -8.00
C LEU A 98 -11.98 2.22 -9.12
N ASP A 99 -11.86 1.59 -10.29
CA ASP A 99 -12.84 1.74 -11.36
C ASP A 99 -14.20 1.19 -10.89
N PRO A 100 -15.28 1.99 -10.93
CA PRO A 100 -16.60 1.54 -10.49
C PRO A 100 -17.14 0.35 -11.30
N ASN A 101 -16.62 0.12 -12.52
CA ASN A 101 -17.06 -0.92 -13.43
C ASN A 101 -16.32 -2.25 -13.26
N THR A 102 -15.29 -2.32 -12.41
CA THR A 102 -14.55 -3.57 -12.16
C THR A 102 -15.47 -4.71 -11.77
N LYS A 103 -15.35 -5.85 -12.47
CA LYS A 103 -16.13 -7.07 -12.23
C LYS A 103 -15.28 -8.21 -11.71
N ASN A 104 -14.04 -8.32 -12.18
CA ASN A 104 -13.13 -9.39 -11.81
C ASN A 104 -11.73 -8.87 -11.45
N GLY A 105 -11.64 -7.86 -10.59
CA GLY A 105 -10.38 -7.37 -10.05
C GLY A 105 -9.71 -8.37 -9.09
N LEU A 106 -8.40 -8.24 -8.91
CA LEU A 106 -7.64 -8.89 -7.85
C LEU A 106 -7.26 -7.85 -6.78
N PHE A 107 -7.65 -8.11 -5.54
CA PHE A 107 -7.41 -7.23 -4.40
C PHE A 107 -6.55 -7.95 -3.35
N ILE A 108 -5.33 -7.47 -3.17
CA ILE A 108 -4.37 -7.99 -2.20
C ILE A 108 -4.29 -7.01 -1.03
N ILE A 109 -4.80 -7.41 0.13
CA ILE A 109 -4.89 -6.55 1.31
C ILE A 109 -3.81 -6.98 2.32
N GLY A 110 -2.76 -6.17 2.46
CA GLY A 110 -1.70 -6.39 3.45
C GLY A 110 -2.15 -5.96 4.84
N VAL A 111 -1.93 -6.81 5.86
CA VAL A 111 -2.39 -6.55 7.23
C VAL A 111 -1.25 -6.60 8.26
N SER A 112 -1.23 -5.67 9.22
CA SER A 112 -0.45 -5.71 10.48
C SER A 112 -1.37 -5.40 11.66
N PRO A 113 -0.94 -5.75 12.88
CA PRO A 113 -1.53 -5.21 14.10
C PRO A 113 -1.62 -3.68 14.08
N ALA A 114 -0.54 -2.98 13.73
CA ALA A 114 -0.47 -1.53 13.75
C ALA A 114 -1.54 -0.85 12.87
N GLN A 115 -1.83 -1.38 11.69
CA GLN A 115 -2.84 -0.84 10.77
C GLN A 115 -4.28 -0.94 11.28
N LEU A 116 -4.50 -1.84 12.23
CA LEU A 116 -5.78 -2.14 12.86
C LEU A 116 -5.83 -1.64 14.31
N SER A 117 -4.91 -0.76 14.66
CA SER A 117 -4.87 -0.09 15.95
C SER A 117 -5.35 1.36 15.84
N VAL A 118 -5.72 1.91 16.99
CA VAL A 118 -6.11 3.31 17.18
C VAL A 118 -5.03 4.05 17.96
N SER A 119 -4.73 5.28 17.51
CA SER A 119 -3.82 6.21 18.19
C SER A 119 -4.55 7.00 19.28
N PRO A 120 -3.87 7.52 20.32
CA PRO A 120 -4.48 8.44 21.27
C PRO A 120 -5.06 9.72 20.65
N ASP A 121 -4.58 10.09 19.46
CA ASP A 121 -5.05 11.26 18.70
C ASP A 121 -6.34 10.99 17.90
N ASP A 122 -6.77 9.73 17.80
CA ASP A 122 -7.99 9.34 17.09
C ASP A 122 -9.19 9.38 18.05
N ASP A 123 -10.36 9.79 17.53
CA ASP A 123 -11.66 9.66 18.19
C ASP A 123 -12.63 8.99 17.23
N GLU A 124 -12.71 7.67 17.32
CA GLU A 124 -13.53 6.83 16.44
C GLU A 124 -15.04 7.11 16.61
N ARG A 125 -15.47 7.60 17.78
CA ARG A 125 -16.88 7.93 18.05
C ARG A 125 -17.29 9.22 17.34
N ASN A 126 -16.37 10.18 17.26
CA ASN A 126 -16.58 11.46 16.59
C ASN A 126 -15.99 11.51 15.17
N HIS A 127 -15.56 10.37 14.63
CA HIS A 127 -14.95 10.24 13.30
C HIS A 127 -13.71 11.12 13.08
N ILE A 128 -12.89 11.30 14.12
CA ILE A 128 -11.62 12.01 14.06
C ILE A 128 -10.51 10.97 13.89
N PHE A 129 -9.74 11.09 12.81
CA PHE A 129 -8.67 10.17 12.47
C PHE A 129 -7.41 10.95 12.13
N SER A 130 -6.30 10.61 12.77
CA SER A 130 -4.99 11.26 12.62
C SER A 130 -4.49 11.25 11.17
N GLU A 131 -4.86 10.24 10.38
CA GLU A 131 -4.49 10.17 8.96
C GLU A 131 -5.36 11.05 8.04
N ALA A 132 -6.53 11.53 8.47
CA ALA A 132 -7.54 12.11 7.58
C ALA A 132 -7.05 13.33 6.77
N ASN A 133 -6.10 14.09 7.32
CA ASN A 133 -5.53 15.29 6.68
C ASN A 133 -4.23 15.02 5.90
N GLN A 134 -3.84 13.76 5.74
CA GLN A 134 -2.67 13.32 5.00
C GLN A 134 -3.05 12.81 3.60
N PRO A 135 -2.13 12.80 2.62
CA PRO A 135 -2.38 12.13 1.36
C PRO A 135 -2.56 10.61 1.59
N PRO A 136 -3.39 9.90 0.80
CA PRO A 136 -4.24 10.41 -0.27
C PRO A 136 -5.62 10.90 0.22
N HIS A 137 -5.85 11.00 1.53
CA HIS A 137 -7.18 11.23 2.11
C HIS A 137 -7.64 12.69 1.99
N ASN A 138 -6.70 13.63 2.07
CA ASN A 138 -6.93 15.06 1.94
C ASN A 138 -7.12 15.57 0.50
N MET A 139 -7.20 14.65 -0.46
CA MET A 139 -7.22 14.93 -1.89
C MET A 139 -8.63 14.84 -2.49
N LYS A 140 -9.02 15.82 -3.32
CA LYS A 140 -10.19 15.73 -4.17
C LYS A 140 -9.90 14.87 -5.40
N PHE A 141 -8.83 15.17 -6.12
CA PHE A 141 -8.39 14.47 -7.33
C PHE A 141 -7.27 13.47 -7.01
N ILE A 142 -7.51 12.19 -7.29
CA ILE A 142 -6.51 11.12 -7.05
C ILE A 142 -6.14 10.34 -8.33
N ASN A 143 -6.48 10.93 -9.46
CA ASN A 143 -6.31 10.37 -10.80
C ASN A 143 -6.06 11.47 -11.85
N MET A 144 -5.43 12.58 -11.45
CA MET A 144 -5.15 13.74 -12.31
C MET A 144 -3.66 13.90 -12.54
N ARG A 145 -3.24 14.19 -13.78
CA ARG A 145 -1.84 14.29 -14.17
C ARG A 145 -1.61 15.53 -15.06
N PRO A 146 -0.77 16.49 -14.66
CA PRO A 146 -0.14 16.62 -13.34
C PRO A 146 -1.18 16.92 -12.25
N ASN A 147 -0.89 16.56 -11.00
CA ASN A 147 -1.76 16.86 -9.85
C ASN A 147 -1.28 18.11 -9.08
N PHE A 148 -1.70 19.30 -9.51
CA PHE A 148 -1.36 20.54 -8.80
C PHE A 148 -2.03 20.67 -7.43
N GLU A 149 -3.22 20.08 -7.25
CA GLU A 149 -3.86 20.04 -5.92
C GLU A 149 -2.92 19.35 -4.93
N TYR A 150 -2.31 18.22 -5.33
CA TYR A 150 -1.41 17.48 -4.47
C TYR A 150 -0.17 18.32 -4.17
N PHE A 151 0.42 18.95 -5.19
CA PHE A 151 1.60 19.79 -5.01
C PHE A 151 1.39 20.87 -3.94
N PHE A 152 0.27 21.60 -3.99
CA PHE A 152 0.00 22.67 -3.02
C PHE A 152 -0.40 22.15 -1.64
N ARG A 153 -1.21 21.09 -1.55
CA ARG A 153 -1.67 20.56 -0.25
C ARG A 153 -0.60 19.78 0.50
N ASN A 154 0.29 19.12 -0.26
CA ASN A 154 1.24 18.13 0.25
C ASN A 154 2.69 18.51 -0.06
N TYR A 155 3.00 19.79 -0.29
CA TYR A 155 4.35 20.28 -0.59
C TYR A 155 5.44 19.76 0.38
N ARG A 156 5.08 19.57 1.67
CA ARG A 156 5.99 19.04 2.71
C ARG A 156 6.52 17.62 2.43
N PHE A 157 5.85 16.85 1.57
CA PHE A 157 6.28 15.50 1.18
C PHE A 157 7.26 15.50 0.00
N PHE A 158 7.45 16.65 -0.67
CA PHE A 158 8.42 16.78 -1.74
C PHE A 158 9.83 16.98 -1.20
N HIS A 159 10.67 15.98 -1.42
CA HIS A 159 12.09 15.98 -1.11
C HIS A 159 12.90 16.21 -2.40
N PHE A 160 12.97 17.43 -2.91
CA PHE A 160 13.68 17.74 -4.16
C PHE A 160 15.15 17.30 -4.17
N ASN A 161 15.81 17.26 -3.01
CA ASN A 161 17.18 16.76 -2.87
C ASN A 161 17.31 15.25 -3.19
N ALA A 162 16.21 14.50 -3.21
CA ALA A 162 16.19 13.08 -3.56
C ALA A 162 16.52 12.83 -5.04
N LEU A 163 16.30 13.82 -5.92
CA LEU A 163 16.68 13.79 -7.34
C LEU A 163 18.13 13.35 -7.54
N PHE A 164 19.03 13.83 -6.69
CA PHE A 164 20.46 13.59 -6.79
C PHE A 164 20.93 12.34 -6.04
N ARG A 165 20.05 11.72 -5.24
CA ARG A 165 20.41 10.59 -4.36
C ARG A 165 20.05 9.23 -4.94
N GLY A 166 18.99 9.14 -5.74
CA GLY A 166 18.57 7.90 -6.43
C GLY A 166 18.27 6.70 -5.51
N LYS A 167 18.02 6.92 -4.21
CA LYS A 167 17.85 5.84 -3.22
C LYS A 167 16.45 5.21 -3.24
N SER A 168 15.47 5.91 -3.80
CA SER A 168 14.09 5.43 -3.86
C SER A 168 13.37 6.02 -5.07
N GLN A 169 12.41 5.26 -5.58
CA GLN A 169 11.57 5.66 -6.69
C GLN A 169 10.20 5.01 -6.57
N THR A 170 9.13 5.80 -6.66
CA THR A 170 7.78 5.27 -6.88
C THR A 170 7.53 5.13 -8.38
N HIS A 171 7.26 3.90 -8.80
CA HIS A 171 6.95 3.54 -10.17
C HIS A 171 5.52 3.88 -10.55
N THR A 172 5.22 3.86 -11.86
CA THR A 172 3.89 4.21 -12.39
C THR A 172 2.81 3.18 -12.07
N ASP A 173 3.20 1.97 -11.67
CA ASP A 173 2.32 0.95 -11.09
C ASP A 173 2.13 1.13 -9.57
N GLY A 174 2.70 2.20 -8.99
CA GLY A 174 2.61 2.54 -7.58
C GLY A 174 3.61 1.80 -6.69
N TRP A 175 4.46 0.91 -7.19
CA TRP A 175 5.46 0.24 -6.35
C TRP A 175 6.53 1.24 -5.88
N LEU A 176 6.83 1.25 -4.58
CA LEU A 176 7.96 2.01 -4.04
C LEU A 176 9.20 1.12 -4.02
N GLU A 177 10.11 1.38 -4.95
CA GLU A 177 11.43 0.78 -4.97
C GLU A 177 12.35 1.49 -3.97
N GLN A 178 13.08 0.71 -3.18
CA GLN A 178 14.11 1.18 -2.27
C GLN A 178 15.46 0.56 -2.67
N ASN A 179 16.31 1.36 -3.30
CA ASN A 179 17.67 0.99 -3.69
C ASN A 179 18.61 1.12 -2.49
N VAL A 180 18.37 0.26 -1.49
CA VAL A 180 19.15 0.23 -0.25
C VAL A 180 20.12 -0.95 -0.25
N PHE A 181 21.41 -0.63 -0.33
CA PHE A 181 22.50 -1.58 -0.11
C PHE A 181 23.14 -1.28 1.24
N PHE A 182 22.81 -2.09 2.24
CA PHE A 182 23.38 -1.99 3.58
C PHE A 182 24.34 -3.14 3.80
N SER A 183 25.49 -2.85 4.39
CA SER A 183 26.37 -3.86 4.98
C SER A 183 25.64 -4.65 6.09
N PRO A 184 26.14 -5.84 6.48
CA PRO A 184 25.53 -6.61 7.56
C PRO A 184 25.38 -5.82 8.88
N SER A 185 26.37 -5.00 9.24
CA SER A 185 26.33 -4.17 10.45
C SER A 185 25.29 -3.05 10.35
N GLU A 186 25.16 -2.41 9.19
CA GLU A 186 24.12 -1.40 8.94
C GLU A 186 22.72 -2.02 9.00
N ARG A 187 22.51 -3.21 8.43
CA ARG A 187 21.22 -3.92 8.54
C ARG A 187 20.88 -4.23 9.99
N ALA A 188 21.83 -4.75 10.76
CA ALA A 188 21.64 -5.01 12.18
C ALA A 188 21.30 -3.73 12.97
N PHE A 189 21.99 -2.64 12.69
CA PHE A 189 21.71 -1.34 13.30
C PHE A 189 20.31 -0.81 12.92
N LYS A 190 19.94 -0.84 11.63
CA LYS A 190 18.62 -0.44 11.14
C LYS A 190 17.51 -1.27 11.76
N LYS A 191 17.70 -2.58 11.86
CA LYS A 191 16.78 -3.49 12.53
C LYS A 191 16.59 -3.09 14.00
N LYS A 192 17.68 -2.84 14.73
CA LYS A 192 17.61 -2.38 16.14
C LYS A 192 16.82 -1.07 16.27
N GLN A 193 17.11 -0.08 15.42
CA GLN A 193 16.37 1.19 15.42
C GLN A 193 14.88 0.99 15.12
N ARG A 194 14.56 0.15 14.13
CA ARG A 194 13.18 -0.18 13.75
C ARG A 194 12.44 -0.83 14.91
N ILE A 195 13.05 -1.81 15.56
CA ILE A 195 12.48 -2.52 16.71
C ILE A 195 12.20 -1.54 17.85
N GLN A 196 13.15 -0.68 18.20
CA GLN A 196 12.96 0.34 19.23
C GLN A 196 11.78 1.26 18.90
N GLY A 197 11.69 1.74 17.66
CA GLY A 197 10.58 2.58 17.21
C GLY A 197 9.22 1.86 17.24
N VAL A 198 9.16 0.60 16.83
CA VAL A 198 7.92 -0.19 16.86
C VAL A 198 7.46 -0.45 18.30
N VAL A 199 8.39 -0.82 19.20
CA VAL A 199 8.08 -1.02 20.62
C VAL A 199 7.55 0.26 21.25
N GLU A 200 8.18 1.40 20.95
CA GLU A 200 7.71 2.70 21.47
C GLU A 200 6.32 3.05 20.95
N ASN A 201 6.08 2.88 19.64
CA ASN A 201 4.77 3.13 19.05
C ASN A 201 3.68 2.27 19.69
N PHE A 202 3.95 0.98 19.93
CA PHE A 202 2.98 0.06 20.54
C PHE A 202 2.63 0.37 21.99
N LYS A 203 3.38 1.21 22.71
CA LYS A 203 2.98 1.67 24.05
C LYS A 203 1.73 2.55 24.00
N ASN A 204 1.53 3.27 22.91
CA ASN A 204 0.46 4.26 22.78
C ASN A 204 -0.71 3.76 21.93
N LEU A 205 -0.47 2.77 21.06
CA LEU A 205 -1.50 2.20 20.20
C LEU A 205 -2.35 1.16 20.94
N LYS A 206 -3.63 1.07 20.60
CA LYS A 206 -4.52 0.00 21.09
C LYS A 206 -5.17 -0.74 19.92
N PRO A 207 -5.30 -2.08 19.95
CA PRO A 207 -6.11 -2.79 18.98
C PRO A 207 -7.53 -2.19 18.87
N SER A 208 -8.02 -1.96 17.65
CA SER A 208 -9.32 -1.32 17.41
C SER A 208 -10.31 -2.26 16.75
N THR A 209 -11.47 -2.43 17.39
CA THR A 209 -12.62 -3.12 16.82
C THR A 209 -13.24 -2.32 15.67
N TYR A 210 -13.22 -0.99 15.72
CA TYR A 210 -13.74 -0.12 14.67
C TYR A 210 -12.89 -0.21 13.39
N ARG A 211 -11.56 -0.24 13.52
CA ARG A 211 -10.63 -0.44 12.39
C ARG A 211 -10.82 -1.84 11.78
N LEU A 212 -11.04 -2.87 12.61
CA LEU A 212 -11.41 -4.21 12.14
C LEU A 212 -12.73 -4.23 11.35
N GLN A 213 -13.77 -3.56 11.85
CA GLN A 213 -15.06 -3.42 11.14
C GLN A 213 -14.91 -2.62 9.83
N SER A 214 -14.02 -1.62 9.81
CA SER A 214 -13.70 -0.85 8.61
C SER A 214 -13.01 -1.73 7.56
N LEU A 215 -12.07 -2.59 7.98
CA LEU A 215 -11.47 -3.60 7.10
C LEU A 215 -12.50 -4.59 6.58
N ASP A 216 -13.40 -5.08 7.42
CA ASP A 216 -14.51 -5.97 7.02
C ASP A 216 -15.40 -5.32 5.94
N SER A 217 -15.78 -4.07 6.16
CA SER A 217 -16.56 -3.28 5.20
C SER A 217 -15.83 -3.10 3.86
N LEU A 218 -14.52 -2.90 3.90
CA LEU A 218 -13.67 -2.80 2.72
C LEU A 218 -13.62 -4.14 1.97
N ILE A 219 -13.41 -5.26 2.68
CA ILE A 219 -13.42 -6.60 2.09
C ILE A 219 -14.75 -6.85 1.40
N SER A 220 -15.86 -6.66 2.11
CA SER A 220 -17.21 -6.80 1.58
C SER A 220 -17.44 -5.96 0.33
N PHE A 221 -16.93 -4.72 0.30
CA PHE A 221 -17.01 -3.84 -0.87
C PHE A 221 -16.21 -4.35 -2.07
N LEU A 222 -15.00 -4.86 -1.85
CA LEU A 222 -14.10 -5.34 -2.89
C LEU A 222 -14.50 -6.72 -3.41
N SER A 223 -15.02 -7.62 -2.56
CA SER A 223 -15.48 -8.96 -2.94
C SER A 223 -16.63 -8.93 -3.96
N ARG A 224 -17.40 -7.85 -4.01
CA ARG A 224 -18.43 -7.63 -5.06
C ARG A 224 -17.86 -7.27 -6.44
N ARG A 225 -16.55 -7.05 -6.53
CA ARG A 225 -15.83 -6.60 -7.74
C ARG A 225 -14.69 -7.53 -8.13
N GLY A 226 -14.57 -8.68 -7.48
CA GLY A 226 -13.54 -9.67 -7.79
C GLY A 226 -12.98 -10.36 -6.56
N LYS A 227 -11.77 -10.90 -6.71
CA LYS A 227 -11.14 -11.74 -5.70
C LYS A 227 -10.41 -10.90 -4.67
N VAL A 228 -10.72 -11.11 -3.39
CA VAL A 228 -10.01 -10.52 -2.27
C VAL A 228 -9.17 -11.58 -1.56
N VAL A 229 -7.95 -11.22 -1.16
CA VAL A 229 -7.09 -12.01 -0.28
C VAL A 229 -6.47 -11.12 0.79
N LEU A 230 -6.38 -11.63 2.03
CA LEU A 230 -5.61 -11.01 3.11
C LEU A 230 -4.20 -11.59 3.13
N VAL A 231 -3.20 -10.74 3.38
CA VAL A 231 -1.79 -11.14 3.40
C VAL A 231 -1.08 -10.51 4.60
N ARG A 232 -0.52 -11.33 5.49
CA ARG A 232 0.50 -10.88 6.46
C ARG A 232 1.86 -11.19 5.85
N LEU A 233 2.61 -10.15 5.51
CA LEU A 233 3.89 -10.25 4.80
C LEU A 233 4.97 -10.93 5.68
N PRO A 234 6.00 -11.54 5.08
CA PRO A 234 7.13 -12.09 5.81
C PRO A 234 7.87 -10.98 6.56
N MET A 235 8.33 -11.29 7.76
CA MET A 235 9.10 -10.42 8.65
C MET A 235 10.12 -11.27 9.43
N ASP A 236 11.18 -10.66 9.94
CA ASP A 236 12.08 -11.34 10.87
C ASP A 236 11.32 -11.77 12.14
N ALA A 237 11.74 -12.89 12.73
CA ALA A 237 11.09 -13.46 13.91
C ALA A 237 10.96 -12.49 15.10
N GLU A 238 11.93 -11.58 15.28
CA GLU A 238 11.95 -10.64 16.39
C GLU A 238 10.85 -9.54 16.28
N PRO A 239 10.73 -8.80 15.15
CA PRO A 239 9.55 -7.98 14.89
C PRO A 239 8.22 -8.73 14.96
N VAL A 240 8.14 -9.98 14.48
CA VAL A 240 6.93 -10.81 14.59
C VAL A 240 6.58 -11.07 16.05
N ALA A 241 7.56 -11.42 16.89
CA ALA A 241 7.34 -11.64 18.31
C ALA A 241 6.89 -10.37 19.06
N ILE A 242 7.33 -9.18 18.62
CA ILE A 242 6.84 -7.91 19.16
C ILE A 242 5.38 -7.69 18.79
N GLU A 243 5.02 -7.89 17.52
CA GLU A 243 3.63 -7.84 17.05
C GLU A 243 2.72 -8.84 17.77
N ASP A 244 3.19 -10.07 17.96
CA ASP A 244 2.42 -11.14 18.59
C ASP A 244 2.29 -10.92 20.12
N ARG A 245 3.25 -10.26 20.78
CA ARG A 245 3.08 -9.81 22.18
C ARG A 245 2.10 -8.65 22.30
N TYR A 246 2.14 -7.72 21.35
CA TYR A 246 1.24 -6.57 21.31
C TYR A 246 -0.22 -7.00 21.08
N TRP A 247 -0.45 -7.91 20.14
CA TRP A 247 -1.78 -8.43 19.84
C TRP A 247 -1.76 -9.94 19.58
N PRO A 248 -1.77 -10.77 20.64
CA PRO A 248 -1.66 -12.23 20.52
C PRO A 248 -2.73 -12.88 19.63
N GLN A 249 -3.93 -12.30 19.62
CA GLN A 249 -5.08 -12.79 18.85
C GLN A 249 -5.13 -12.27 17.42
N PHE A 250 -4.13 -11.52 16.94
CA PHE A 250 -4.17 -10.90 15.62
C PHE A 250 -4.41 -11.92 14.49
N ASN A 251 -3.63 -13.01 14.48
CA ASN A 251 -3.73 -14.04 13.43
C ASN A 251 -5.06 -14.80 13.48
N SER A 252 -5.61 -15.07 14.68
CA SER A 252 -6.92 -15.72 14.79
C SER A 252 -8.02 -14.77 14.30
N LYS A 253 -7.95 -13.48 14.64
CA LYS A 253 -8.89 -12.46 14.14
C LYS A 253 -8.87 -12.31 12.62
N MET A 254 -7.69 -12.33 12.00
CA MET A 254 -7.58 -12.29 10.52
C MET A 254 -8.13 -13.56 9.88
N SER A 255 -7.93 -14.72 10.52
CA SER A 255 -8.50 -15.99 10.07
C SER A 255 -10.03 -16.01 10.18
N GLU A 256 -10.58 -15.57 11.31
CA GLU A 256 -12.02 -15.41 11.54
C GLU A 256 -12.66 -14.50 10.49
N LEU A 257 -12.05 -13.33 10.25
CA LEU A 257 -12.51 -12.36 9.27
C LEU A 257 -12.50 -12.93 7.84
N ALA A 258 -11.45 -13.68 7.50
CA ALA A 258 -11.33 -14.31 6.20
C ALA A 258 -12.39 -15.40 5.98
N VAL A 259 -12.65 -16.23 7.00
CA VAL A 259 -13.72 -17.24 6.97
C VAL A 259 -15.08 -16.59 6.82
N ALA A 260 -15.38 -15.56 7.63
CA ALA A 260 -16.65 -14.84 7.59
C ALA A 260 -16.95 -14.24 6.21
N ASN A 261 -15.91 -13.82 5.48
CA ASN A 261 -16.04 -13.24 4.14
C ASN A 261 -15.82 -14.24 3.00
N GLY A 262 -15.56 -15.52 3.28
CA GLY A 262 -15.28 -16.52 2.24
C GLY A 262 -13.99 -16.25 1.44
N ILE A 263 -13.03 -15.54 2.02
CA ILE A 263 -11.75 -15.19 1.39
C ILE A 263 -10.60 -15.99 2.01
N LYS A 264 -9.40 -15.87 1.43
CA LYS A 264 -8.19 -16.50 2.00
C LYS A 264 -7.37 -15.48 2.78
N TYR A 265 -6.82 -15.95 3.90
CA TYR A 265 -5.76 -15.27 4.65
C TYR A 265 -4.46 -16.06 4.49
N PHE A 266 -3.44 -15.41 3.94
CA PHE A 266 -2.10 -15.96 3.83
C PHE A 266 -1.19 -15.30 4.85
N ASN A 267 -0.70 -16.08 5.81
CA ASN A 267 0.28 -15.63 6.77
C ASN A 267 1.68 -16.12 6.39
N PHE A 268 2.58 -15.20 6.05
CA PHE A 268 3.96 -15.50 5.65
C PHE A 268 4.99 -15.18 6.73
N THR A 269 4.60 -14.77 7.94
CA THR A 269 5.55 -14.40 9.01
C THR A 269 6.44 -15.54 9.48
N GLN A 270 6.06 -16.80 9.20
CA GLN A 270 6.86 -17.98 9.55
C GLN A 270 7.90 -18.36 8.48
N LYS A 271 7.97 -17.63 7.36
CA LYS A 271 8.93 -17.92 6.27
C LYS A 271 10.15 -17.00 6.33
N ASN A 272 11.22 -17.47 6.98
CA ASN A 272 12.48 -16.73 7.13
C ASN A 272 13.42 -16.82 5.91
N THR A 273 12.86 -16.96 4.70
CA THR A 273 13.66 -17.21 3.48
C THR A 273 13.96 -15.94 2.67
N PHE A 274 13.59 -14.76 3.18
CA PHE A 274 13.64 -13.52 2.42
C PHE A 274 14.55 -12.50 3.10
N ASP A 275 15.46 -11.89 2.34
CA ASP A 275 16.31 -10.83 2.88
C ASP A 275 15.49 -9.57 3.16
N MET A 276 15.66 -9.05 4.37
CA MET A 276 15.06 -7.81 4.84
C MET A 276 16.14 -6.83 5.27
N TYR A 277 15.95 -5.56 4.96
CA TYR A 277 16.99 -4.56 5.20
C TYR A 277 16.88 -3.90 6.59
N ASP A 278 15.73 -4.03 7.26
CA ASP A 278 15.47 -3.54 8.62
C ASP A 278 14.67 -4.54 9.49
N GLY A 279 14.58 -5.79 9.05
CA GLY A 279 13.82 -6.87 9.68
C GLY A 279 12.30 -6.86 9.44
N ALA A 280 11.76 -5.85 8.73
CA ALA A 280 10.33 -5.78 8.41
C ALA A 280 10.05 -5.56 6.91
N HIS A 281 10.95 -4.89 6.20
CA HIS A 281 10.77 -4.58 4.78
C HIS A 281 11.68 -5.43 3.90
N LEU A 282 11.07 -5.99 2.86
CA LEU A 282 11.74 -6.76 1.82
C LEU A 282 12.57 -5.82 0.93
N GLY A 283 13.80 -6.21 0.60
CA GLY A 283 14.56 -5.56 -0.47
C GLY A 283 14.03 -5.93 -1.85
N ASN A 284 14.46 -5.22 -2.91
CA ASN A 284 13.91 -5.38 -4.27
C ASN A 284 13.90 -6.83 -4.77
N LYS A 285 15.01 -7.58 -4.60
CA LYS A 285 15.09 -8.99 -5.03
C LYS A 285 14.19 -9.91 -4.19
N SER A 286 14.18 -9.72 -2.87
CA SER A 286 13.33 -10.50 -1.96
C SER A 286 11.85 -10.21 -2.17
N GLY A 287 11.48 -8.95 -2.44
CA GLY A 287 10.13 -8.55 -2.80
C GLY A 287 9.66 -9.23 -4.09
N ALA A 288 10.56 -9.34 -5.08
CA ALA A 288 10.28 -10.06 -6.30
C ALA A 288 10.01 -11.56 -6.06
N LEU A 289 10.90 -12.22 -5.32
CA LEU A 289 10.75 -13.63 -4.94
C LEU A 289 9.47 -13.87 -4.13
N PHE A 290 9.22 -13.02 -3.13
CA PHE A 290 8.02 -13.09 -2.31
C PHE A 290 6.75 -12.92 -3.15
N THR A 291 6.74 -11.96 -4.09
CA THR A 291 5.60 -11.71 -4.97
C THR A 291 5.27 -12.96 -5.80
N ARG A 292 6.28 -13.71 -6.29
CA ARG A 292 6.05 -14.99 -6.99
C ARG A 292 5.43 -16.05 -6.07
N VAL A 293 5.95 -16.20 -4.84
CA VAL A 293 5.37 -17.11 -3.83
C VAL A 293 3.92 -16.75 -3.51
N LEU A 294 3.62 -15.45 -3.39
CA LEU A 294 2.26 -14.97 -3.19
C LEU A 294 1.36 -15.31 -4.39
N CYS A 295 1.85 -15.14 -5.62
CA CYS A 295 1.11 -15.51 -6.82
C CYS A 295 0.75 -17.00 -6.84
N ASP A 296 1.69 -17.86 -6.44
CA ASP A 296 1.44 -19.31 -6.36
C ASP A 296 0.40 -19.65 -5.29
N SER A 297 0.46 -18.99 -4.12
CA SER A 297 -0.56 -19.14 -3.08
C SER A 297 -1.95 -18.71 -3.55
N ILE A 298 -2.04 -17.58 -4.25
CA ILE A 298 -3.30 -17.11 -4.83
C ILE A 298 -3.82 -18.10 -5.87
N ARG A 299 -2.98 -18.53 -6.81
CA ARG A 299 -3.35 -19.48 -7.88
C ARG A 299 -3.88 -20.79 -7.32
N LYS A 300 -3.21 -21.36 -6.32
CA LYS A 300 -3.64 -22.58 -5.61
C LYS A 300 -4.96 -22.42 -4.86
N SER A 301 -5.36 -21.18 -4.55
CA SER A 301 -6.64 -20.89 -3.89
C SER A 301 -7.80 -20.67 -4.86
N LEU A 302 -7.54 -20.60 -6.16
CA LEU A 302 -8.59 -20.49 -7.16
C LEU A 302 -9.27 -21.85 -7.37
N PRO A 303 -10.59 -21.88 -7.66
CA PRO A 303 -11.27 -23.11 -8.00
C PRO A 303 -10.59 -23.81 -9.18
N ASN A 304 -10.43 -25.12 -9.10
CA ASN A 304 -9.80 -25.89 -10.15
C ASN A 304 -10.76 -25.96 -11.36
N PRO A 305 -10.40 -25.47 -12.56
CA PRO A 305 -11.34 -25.40 -13.69
C PRO A 305 -11.93 -26.77 -14.08
N ASN A 306 -11.22 -27.85 -13.75
CA ASN A 306 -11.60 -29.22 -14.10
C ASN A 306 -12.49 -29.92 -13.05
N GLN A 307 -12.72 -29.35 -11.87
CA GLN A 307 -13.64 -29.94 -10.89
C GLN A 307 -15.12 -29.60 -11.18
N ASN A 308 -15.40 -28.51 -11.90
CA ASN A 308 -16.77 -28.09 -12.22
C ASN A 308 -17.35 -28.76 -13.49
N LYS A 309 -16.59 -29.56 -14.22
CA LYS A 309 -17.10 -30.29 -15.40
C LYS A 309 -17.75 -31.64 -15.06
N ASN A 310 -17.59 -32.14 -13.84
CA ASN A 310 -18.11 -33.46 -13.44
C ASN A 310 -19.43 -33.40 -12.64
N VAL A 311 -20.04 -32.23 -12.45
CA VAL A 311 -21.27 -32.06 -11.67
C VAL A 311 -22.52 -31.90 -12.54
N HIS A 312 -22.37 -31.81 -13.87
CA HIS A 312 -23.49 -31.74 -14.83
C HIS A 312 -23.55 -32.93 -15.80
N ALA A 313 -22.88 -34.02 -15.45
CA ALA A 313 -22.93 -35.29 -16.19
C ALA A 313 -23.38 -36.42 -15.24
N GLN A 314 -24.48 -36.22 -14.53
CA GLN A 314 -25.31 -37.25 -13.90
C GLN A 314 -26.76 -36.81 -13.93
#